data_AF-A0A961VMP5-F1
#
_entry.id   AF-A0A961VMP5-F1
#
_cell.length_a   1.000
_cell.length_b   1.000
_cell.length_c   1.000
_cell.angle_alpha   90.00
_cell.angle_beta   90.00
_cell.angle_gamma   90.00
#
_symmetry.space_group_name_H-M   'P 1'
#
loop_
_entity.id
_entity.type
_entity.pdbx_description
1 polymer ?
#
loop_
_entity_poly.entity_id
_entity_poly.type
_entity_poly.pdbx_seq_one_letter_code
_entity_poly.pdbx_strand_id
1 'polypeptide(L)'
;MAEVNLPWQPDHEIESNIAIGSLRDSILAWLTTGRGVHVETLMTVVGKLAGFAAQCAAWDAVRRSGKPAPKDGLVLATTPSGERFYFGDLINGYLVPEGAREWTVWGFGAAAAVEAGLPEARLPDYVDMFRHASATIGTGDFGIPRVSADHRPHLSPKEALVRFWPAARAILARTDGPEPGKSVPVEYWPAILGLVARQYILMAREALDPAMSLSLVMESAITMSKVDPDSIPTTASAAPEMAR
;
A
#
# COMPACT_ATOMS: atom_id res chain seq x y z
N MET A 1 -26.72 4.86 -12.72
CA MET A 1 -25.37 4.39 -12.31
C MET A 1 -25.60 3.28 -11.32
N ALA A 2 -25.03 2.09 -11.53
CA ALA A 2 -25.12 1.02 -10.55
C ALA A 2 -24.46 1.48 -9.25
N GLU A 3 -25.05 1.16 -8.11
CA GLU A 3 -24.48 1.45 -6.80
C GLU A 3 -23.19 0.64 -6.64
N VAL A 4 -22.08 1.34 -6.38
CA VAL A 4 -20.76 0.71 -6.26
C VAL A 4 -20.62 0.23 -4.82
N ASN A 5 -20.81 -1.06 -4.60
CA ASN A 5 -20.70 -1.66 -3.26
C ASN A 5 -19.25 -1.98 -2.93
N LEU A 6 -18.72 -1.29 -1.91
CA LEU A 6 -17.37 -1.52 -1.39
C LEU A 6 -17.30 -2.86 -0.62
N PRO A 7 -16.11 -3.50 -0.52
CA PRO A 7 -16.02 -4.87 -0.03
C PRO A 7 -16.39 -5.03 1.45
N TRP A 8 -16.36 -3.95 2.23
CA TRP A 8 -16.74 -3.92 3.65
C TRP A 8 -18.21 -3.58 3.88
N GLN A 9 -18.99 -3.28 2.84
CA GLN A 9 -20.39 -2.91 3.00
C GLN A 9 -21.31 -4.14 3.07
N PRO A 10 -22.36 -4.10 3.90
CA PRO A 10 -22.67 -3.04 4.88
C PRO A 10 -21.96 -3.22 6.24
N ASP A 11 -21.45 -4.42 6.54
CA ASP A 11 -21.12 -4.86 7.91
C ASP A 11 -20.01 -4.07 8.61
N HIS A 12 -19.11 -3.48 7.82
CA HIS A 12 -17.88 -2.83 8.26
C HIS A 12 -17.72 -1.39 7.72
N GLU A 13 -18.82 -0.73 7.36
CA GLU A 13 -18.81 0.59 6.71
C GLU A 13 -18.28 1.71 7.62
N ILE A 14 -18.69 1.75 8.89
CA ILE A 14 -18.38 2.85 9.80
C ILE A 14 -16.88 2.89 10.12
N GLU A 15 -16.32 1.77 10.55
CA GLU A 15 -14.90 1.62 10.87
C GLU A 15 -14.01 1.83 9.64
N SER A 16 -14.45 1.37 8.46
CA SER A 16 -13.68 1.54 7.23
C SER A 16 -13.65 3.01 6.82
N ASN A 17 -14.78 3.71 6.88
CA ASN A 17 -14.84 5.15 6.59
C ASN A 17 -14.00 5.98 7.56
N ILE A 18 -14.03 5.64 8.86
CA ILE A 18 -13.18 6.27 9.88
C ILE A 18 -11.71 5.99 9.61
N ALA A 19 -11.34 4.75 9.28
CA ALA A 19 -9.97 4.39 8.98
C ALA A 19 -9.46 5.11 7.73
N ILE A 20 -10.26 5.20 6.65
CA ILE A 20 -9.92 5.94 5.43
C ILE A 20 -9.63 7.41 5.76
N GLY A 21 -10.55 8.10 6.46
CA GLY A 21 -10.37 9.50 6.83
C GLY A 21 -9.16 9.72 7.75
N SER A 22 -9.02 8.88 8.78
CA SER A 22 -7.93 8.96 9.74
C SER A 22 -6.57 8.71 9.09
N LEU A 23 -6.46 7.71 8.21
CA LEU A 23 -5.23 7.45 7.45
C LEU A 23 -4.89 8.59 6.50
N ARG A 24 -5.88 9.09 5.74
CA ARG A 24 -5.71 10.21 4.82
C ARG A 24 -5.14 11.44 5.55
N ASP A 25 -5.75 11.81 6.67
CA ASP A 25 -5.37 13.02 7.39
C ASP A 25 -4.04 12.81 8.15
N SER A 26 -3.83 11.63 8.73
CA SER A 26 -2.61 11.33 9.49
C SER A 26 -1.39 11.22 8.59
N ILE A 27 -1.45 10.50 7.47
CA ILE A 27 -0.31 10.37 6.55
C ILE A 27 0.08 11.74 5.97
N LEU A 28 -0.90 12.60 5.64
CA LEU A 28 -0.62 13.98 5.24
C LEU A 28 0.07 14.76 6.36
N ALA A 29 -0.45 14.69 7.58
CA ALA A 29 0.14 15.37 8.73
C ALA A 29 1.59 14.90 8.99
N TRP A 30 1.84 13.58 8.95
CA TRP A 30 3.16 12.99 9.18
C TRP A 30 4.21 13.44 8.14
N LEU A 31 3.77 13.77 6.92
CA LEU A 31 4.63 14.16 5.81
C LEU A 31 4.66 15.67 5.55
N THR A 32 3.85 16.45 6.26
CA THR A 32 3.80 17.90 6.11
C THR A 32 4.99 18.54 6.81
N THR A 33 5.70 19.39 6.07
CA THR A 33 6.78 20.23 6.60
C THR A 33 6.40 21.71 6.49
N GLY A 34 7.27 22.62 6.94
CA GLY A 34 7.08 24.06 6.72
C GLY A 34 7.00 24.46 5.24
N ARG A 35 7.41 23.58 4.31
CA ARG A 35 7.32 23.77 2.85
C ARG A 35 6.11 23.06 2.22
N GLY A 36 5.23 22.48 3.03
CA GLY A 36 4.14 21.62 2.58
C GLY A 36 4.56 20.15 2.49
N VAL A 37 3.85 19.40 1.64
CA VAL A 37 4.03 17.96 1.44
C VAL A 37 4.78 17.70 0.14
N HIS A 38 5.83 16.88 0.19
CA HIS A 38 6.49 16.38 -1.01
C HIS A 38 5.67 15.23 -1.63
N VAL A 39 5.10 15.47 -2.80
CA VAL A 39 4.04 14.64 -3.38
C VAL A 39 4.55 13.24 -3.75
N GLU A 40 5.77 13.14 -4.25
CA GLU A 40 6.41 11.88 -4.60
C GLU A 40 6.66 11.02 -3.35
N THR A 41 7.02 11.66 -2.23
CA THR A 41 7.13 10.98 -0.94
C THR A 41 5.76 10.51 -0.45
N LEU A 42 4.71 11.31 -0.63
CA LEU A 42 3.34 10.93 -0.27
C LEU A 42 2.87 9.69 -1.04
N MET A 43 3.02 9.66 -2.37
CA MET A 43 2.66 8.51 -3.22
C MET A 43 3.46 7.27 -2.83
N THR A 44 4.74 7.45 -2.60
CA THR A 44 5.66 6.40 -2.17
C THR A 44 5.21 5.81 -0.83
N VAL A 45 4.95 6.64 0.19
CA VAL A 45 4.54 6.17 1.52
C VAL A 45 3.20 5.43 1.47
N VAL A 46 2.16 6.00 0.84
CA VAL A 46 0.86 5.33 0.78
C VAL A 46 0.93 3.99 0.04
N GLY A 47 1.71 3.92 -1.05
CA GLY A 47 1.96 2.68 -1.79
C GLY A 47 2.60 1.61 -0.91
N LYS A 48 3.62 1.97 -0.13
CA LYS A 48 4.31 1.02 0.77
C LYS A 48 3.39 0.44 1.83
N LEU A 49 2.58 1.30 2.44
CA LEU A 49 1.59 0.88 3.43
C LEU A 49 0.57 -0.06 2.78
N ALA A 50 0.06 0.27 1.59
CA ALA A 50 -0.89 -0.57 0.85
C ALA A 50 -0.30 -1.94 0.51
N GLY A 51 0.96 -1.96 0.05
CA GLY A 51 1.71 -3.18 -0.24
C GLY A 51 1.88 -4.08 0.97
N PHE A 52 2.32 -3.53 2.09
CA PHE A 52 2.50 -4.31 3.31
C PHE A 52 1.16 -4.76 3.92
N ALA A 53 0.09 -3.95 3.78
CA ALA A 53 -1.26 -4.36 4.12
C ALA A 53 -1.73 -5.57 3.28
N ALA A 54 -1.41 -5.62 1.97
CA ALA A 54 -1.70 -6.77 1.11
C ALA A 54 -1.02 -8.04 1.63
N GLN A 55 0.22 -7.93 2.09
CA GLN A 55 0.91 -9.05 2.72
C GLN A 55 0.23 -9.49 4.02
N CYS A 56 -0.15 -8.54 4.89
CA CYS A 56 -0.87 -8.83 6.12
C CYS A 56 -2.19 -9.58 5.85
N ALA A 57 -2.94 -9.13 4.83
CA ALA A 57 -4.19 -9.73 4.40
C ALA A 57 -4.01 -11.14 3.82
N ALA A 58 -2.92 -11.39 3.10
CA ALA A 58 -2.57 -12.72 2.61
C ALA A 58 -2.25 -13.68 3.75
N TRP A 59 -1.43 -13.26 4.73
CA TRP A 59 -1.13 -14.06 5.91
C TRP A 59 -2.34 -14.31 6.80
N ASP A 60 -3.26 -13.34 6.88
CA ASP A 60 -4.53 -13.54 7.57
C ASP A 60 -5.41 -14.60 6.90
N ALA A 61 -5.53 -14.56 5.57
CA ALA A 61 -6.25 -15.58 4.81
C ALA A 61 -5.66 -16.99 5.00
N VAL A 62 -4.33 -17.11 4.96
CA VAL A 62 -3.63 -18.39 5.24
C VAL A 62 -3.96 -18.88 6.65
N ARG A 63 -3.88 -18.02 7.67
CA ARG A 63 -4.21 -18.39 9.06
C ARG A 63 -5.67 -18.84 9.21
N ARG A 64 -6.62 -18.13 8.59
CA ARG A 64 -8.05 -18.50 8.61
C ARG A 64 -8.35 -19.81 7.89
N SER A 65 -7.57 -20.17 6.88
CA SER A 65 -7.76 -21.42 6.13
C SER A 65 -7.41 -22.69 6.93
N GLY A 66 -6.61 -22.55 8.00
CA GLY A 66 -6.14 -23.68 8.83
C GLY A 66 -5.21 -24.66 8.11
N LYS A 67 -4.78 -24.37 6.88
CA LYS A 67 -3.88 -25.20 6.09
C LYS A 67 -2.41 -24.81 6.33
N PRO A 68 -1.45 -25.75 6.28
CA PRO A 68 -0.04 -25.42 6.45
C PRO A 68 0.50 -24.60 5.26
N ALA A 69 1.05 -23.41 5.53
CA ALA A 69 1.96 -22.75 4.59
C ALA A 69 3.24 -23.61 4.43
N PRO A 70 3.82 -23.80 3.22
CA PRO A 70 3.47 -23.23 1.93
C PRO A 70 2.86 -24.30 1.00
N LYS A 71 1.52 -24.43 1.00
CA LYS A 71 0.78 -25.05 -0.11
C LYS A 71 -0.30 -24.14 -0.72
N ASP A 72 -0.54 -22.96 -0.13
CA ASP A 72 -1.61 -22.04 -0.53
C ASP A 72 -1.06 -20.71 -1.08
N GLY A 73 -0.23 -20.75 -2.13
CA GLY A 73 0.07 -19.53 -2.90
C GLY A 73 0.94 -18.46 -2.21
N LEU A 74 1.73 -18.84 -1.19
CA LEU A 74 2.85 -18.04 -0.65
C LEU A 74 4.17 -18.81 -0.78
N VAL A 75 5.22 -18.14 -1.26
CA VAL A 75 6.57 -18.68 -1.49
C VAL A 75 7.59 -17.79 -0.79
N LEU A 76 8.50 -18.40 -0.04
CA LEU A 76 9.64 -17.73 0.57
C LEU A 76 10.86 -17.82 -0.37
N ALA A 77 11.44 -16.66 -0.67
CA ALA A 77 12.76 -16.55 -1.29
C ALA A 77 13.76 -16.01 -0.27
N THR A 78 14.94 -16.63 -0.21
CA THR A 78 16.04 -16.17 0.65
C THR A 78 17.22 -15.79 -0.23
N THR A 79 17.77 -14.59 -0.02
CA THR A 79 18.96 -14.12 -0.74
C THR A 79 20.23 -14.78 -0.18
N PRO A 80 21.38 -14.71 -0.90
CA PRO A 80 22.67 -15.13 -0.34
C PRO A 80 23.07 -14.38 0.94
N SER A 81 22.58 -13.15 1.14
CA SER A 81 22.76 -12.36 2.37
C SER A 81 21.87 -12.82 3.54
N GLY A 82 20.96 -13.77 3.31
CA GLY A 82 20.02 -14.27 4.31
C GLY A 82 18.74 -13.44 4.45
N GLU A 83 18.53 -12.45 3.60
CA GLU A 83 17.29 -11.65 3.59
C GLU A 83 16.13 -12.47 3.03
N ARG A 84 14.97 -12.36 3.68
CA ARG A 84 13.76 -13.10 3.35
C ARG A 84 12.78 -12.22 2.58
N PHE A 85 12.18 -12.80 1.54
CA PHE A 85 11.15 -12.16 0.74
C PHE A 85 10.00 -13.13 0.45
N TYR A 86 8.77 -12.63 0.49
CA TYR A 86 7.56 -13.44 0.29
C TYR A 86 6.87 -13.08 -1.03
N PHE A 87 6.45 -14.10 -1.76
CA PHE A 87 5.82 -14.01 -3.08
C PHE A 87 4.55 -14.82 -3.12
N GLY A 88 3.70 -14.53 -4.10
CA GLY A 88 2.68 -15.45 -4.57
C GLY A 88 1.33 -14.80 -4.82
N ASP A 89 0.46 -15.57 -5.45
CA ASP A 89 -0.79 -15.06 -6.01
C ASP A 89 -1.75 -14.53 -4.95
N LEU A 90 -1.66 -15.03 -3.70
CA LEU A 90 -2.45 -14.48 -2.59
C LEU A 90 -2.10 -13.02 -2.30
N ILE A 91 -0.81 -12.65 -2.33
CA ILE A 91 -0.39 -11.26 -2.13
C ILE A 91 -0.77 -10.44 -3.37
N ASN A 92 -0.41 -10.95 -4.55
CA ASN A 92 -0.63 -10.24 -5.82
C ASN A 92 -2.11 -9.94 -6.07
N GLY A 93 -3.01 -10.83 -5.67
CA GLY A 93 -4.46 -10.64 -5.83
C GLY A 93 -5.03 -9.44 -5.07
N TYR A 94 -4.36 -8.92 -4.03
CA TYR A 94 -4.76 -7.65 -3.40
C TYR A 94 -4.21 -6.42 -4.13
N LEU A 95 -3.15 -6.59 -4.93
CA LEU A 95 -2.47 -5.51 -5.63
C LEU A 95 -3.02 -5.26 -7.02
N VAL A 96 -3.33 -6.33 -7.78
CA VAL A 96 -3.70 -6.25 -9.21
C VAL A 96 -4.87 -7.17 -9.56
N PRO A 97 -5.65 -6.86 -10.61
CA PRO A 97 -6.88 -7.57 -10.97
C PRO A 97 -6.66 -8.96 -11.60
N GLU A 98 -5.45 -9.52 -11.56
CA GLU A 98 -5.14 -10.85 -12.08
C GLU A 98 -5.61 -11.98 -11.14
N GLY A 99 -6.08 -11.64 -9.94
CA GLY A 99 -6.77 -12.54 -9.03
C GLY A 99 -8.30 -12.42 -9.10
N ALA A 100 -9.01 -13.27 -8.35
CA ALA A 100 -10.47 -13.22 -8.24
C ALA A 100 -11.00 -12.03 -7.40
N ARG A 101 -10.18 -11.00 -7.14
CA ARG A 101 -10.52 -9.85 -6.28
C ARG A 101 -10.83 -8.63 -7.14
N GLU A 102 -11.98 -8.04 -6.89
CA GLU A 102 -12.44 -6.83 -7.58
C GLU A 102 -11.75 -5.56 -7.07
N TRP A 103 -11.53 -5.48 -5.75
CA TRP A 103 -11.02 -4.30 -5.07
C TRP A 103 -9.51 -4.39 -4.85
N THR A 104 -8.74 -3.89 -5.81
CA THR A 104 -7.28 -3.96 -5.81
C THR A 104 -6.64 -2.58 -5.72
N VAL A 105 -5.41 -2.51 -5.18
CA VAL A 105 -4.65 -1.24 -5.11
C VAL A 105 -4.50 -0.62 -6.50
N TRP A 106 -4.18 -1.43 -7.52
CA TRP A 106 -4.15 -1.03 -8.92
C TRP A 106 -5.50 -0.49 -9.39
N GLY A 107 -6.60 -1.19 -9.12
CA GLY A 107 -7.93 -0.77 -9.55
C GLY A 107 -8.28 0.65 -9.06
N PHE A 108 -8.04 0.94 -7.78
CA PHE A 108 -8.26 2.27 -7.23
C PHE A 108 -7.33 3.32 -7.83
N GLY A 109 -6.04 3.02 -7.94
CA GLY A 109 -5.03 3.94 -8.46
C GLY A 109 -5.20 4.24 -9.96
N ALA A 110 -5.45 3.22 -10.78
CA ALA A 110 -5.69 3.34 -12.21
C ALA A 110 -6.95 4.16 -12.49
N ALA A 111 -8.05 3.88 -11.79
CA ALA A 111 -9.27 4.68 -11.89
C ALA A 111 -9.02 6.14 -11.49
N ALA A 112 -8.18 6.40 -10.47
CA ALA A 112 -7.84 7.75 -10.04
C ALA A 112 -7.00 8.50 -11.09
N ALA A 113 -6.04 7.81 -11.71
CA ALA A 113 -5.19 8.38 -12.73
C ALA A 113 -5.99 8.74 -13.99
N VAL A 114 -6.91 7.86 -14.41
CA VAL A 114 -7.81 8.12 -15.55
C VAL A 114 -8.74 9.30 -15.26
N GLU A 115 -9.33 9.36 -14.07
CA GLU A 115 -10.16 10.50 -13.64
C GLU A 115 -9.37 11.81 -13.55
N ALA A 116 -8.07 11.73 -13.22
CA ALA A 116 -7.14 12.85 -13.27
C ALA A 116 -6.71 13.24 -14.70
N GLY A 117 -7.26 12.61 -15.74
CA GLY A 117 -7.03 12.96 -17.15
C GLY A 117 -6.00 12.12 -17.88
N LEU A 118 -5.48 11.05 -17.27
CA LEU A 118 -4.58 10.12 -17.95
C LEU A 118 -5.37 9.24 -18.95
N PRO A 119 -5.01 9.22 -20.24
CA PRO A 119 -5.63 8.27 -21.17
C PRO A 119 -5.36 6.83 -20.73
N GLU A 120 -6.35 5.94 -20.82
CA GLU A 120 -6.20 4.53 -20.42
C GLU A 120 -5.03 3.83 -21.13
N ALA A 121 -4.81 4.14 -22.41
CA ALA A 121 -3.68 3.61 -23.20
C ALA A 121 -2.29 4.06 -22.70
N ARG A 122 -2.24 5.05 -21.79
CA ARG A 122 -1.04 5.55 -21.13
C ARG A 122 -0.89 5.07 -19.68
N LEU A 123 -1.78 4.19 -19.20
CA LEU A 123 -1.60 3.58 -17.89
C LEU A 123 -0.26 2.81 -17.85
N PRO A 124 0.52 2.93 -16.76
CA PRO A 124 1.76 2.20 -16.60
C PRO A 124 1.58 0.67 -16.69
N ASP A 125 2.60 -0.04 -17.14
CA ASP A 125 2.57 -1.51 -17.16
C ASP A 125 2.96 -2.07 -15.78
N TYR A 126 1.97 -2.51 -14.99
CA TYR A 126 2.25 -3.11 -13.69
C TYR A 126 2.93 -4.49 -13.81
N VAL A 127 2.80 -5.21 -14.94
CA VAL A 127 3.52 -6.48 -15.17
C VAL A 127 5.01 -6.21 -15.28
N ASP A 128 5.39 -5.14 -15.99
CA ASP A 128 6.78 -4.67 -16.01
C ASP A 128 7.27 -4.26 -14.61
N MET A 129 6.43 -3.58 -13.80
CA MET A 129 6.77 -3.25 -12.42
C MET A 129 7.01 -4.51 -11.56
N PHE A 130 6.19 -5.56 -11.69
CA PHE A 130 6.40 -6.84 -11.02
C PHE A 130 7.69 -7.53 -11.46
N ARG A 131 7.98 -7.51 -12.77
CA ARG A 131 9.22 -8.06 -13.34
C ARG A 131 10.43 -7.35 -12.76
N HIS A 132 10.42 -6.01 -12.77
CA HIS A 132 11.49 -5.20 -12.22
C HIS A 132 11.70 -5.46 -10.73
N ALA A 133 10.63 -5.37 -9.93
CA ALA A 133 10.70 -5.62 -8.49
C ALA A 133 11.27 -7.01 -8.16
N SER A 134 10.98 -8.01 -8.98
CA SER A 134 11.51 -9.36 -8.81
C SER A 134 12.98 -9.47 -9.25
N ALA A 135 13.37 -8.78 -10.32
CA ALA A 135 14.76 -8.76 -10.78
C ALA A 135 15.71 -8.03 -9.80
N THR A 136 15.19 -7.08 -9.01
CA THR A 136 15.99 -6.30 -8.06
C THR A 136 16.11 -6.94 -6.67
N ILE A 137 15.46 -8.07 -6.38
CA ILE A 137 15.51 -8.70 -5.04
C ILE A 137 16.95 -8.97 -4.62
N GLY A 138 17.28 -8.61 -3.38
CA GLY A 138 18.62 -8.82 -2.82
C GLY A 138 19.70 -7.91 -3.42
N THR A 139 19.30 -6.91 -4.22
CA THR A 139 20.18 -5.87 -4.74
C THR A 139 19.91 -4.54 -4.05
N GLY A 140 20.84 -3.59 -4.16
CA GLY A 140 20.65 -2.23 -3.63
C GLY A 140 19.52 -1.46 -4.32
N ASP A 141 19.08 -1.90 -5.49
CA ASP A 141 18.00 -1.25 -6.26
C ASP A 141 16.60 -1.68 -5.79
N PHE A 142 16.50 -2.67 -4.90
CA PHE A 142 15.20 -3.17 -4.44
C PHE A 142 14.38 -2.08 -3.74
N GLY A 143 13.19 -1.83 -4.28
CA GLY A 143 12.25 -0.85 -3.71
C GLY A 143 12.49 0.58 -4.16
N ILE A 144 13.60 0.89 -4.84
CA ILE A 144 13.92 2.24 -5.32
C ILE A 144 13.00 2.57 -6.51
N PRO A 145 12.16 3.61 -6.43
CA PRO A 145 11.26 3.92 -7.55
C PRO A 145 12.02 4.38 -8.80
N ARG A 146 11.54 3.96 -9.97
CA ARG A 146 12.16 4.27 -11.27
C ARG A 146 11.76 5.65 -11.78
N VAL A 147 12.25 6.69 -11.10
CA VAL A 147 11.99 8.11 -11.42
C VAL A 147 13.28 8.89 -11.64
N SER A 148 13.18 10.04 -12.33
CA SER A 148 14.31 10.95 -12.51
C SER A 148 14.74 11.54 -11.15
N ALA A 149 15.94 12.14 -11.12
CA ALA A 149 16.51 12.70 -9.89
C ALA A 149 15.58 13.73 -9.22
N ASP A 150 14.90 14.56 -10.01
CA ASP A 150 14.00 15.62 -9.53
C ASP A 150 12.72 15.09 -8.87
N HIS A 151 12.37 13.83 -9.13
CA HIS A 151 11.17 13.17 -8.59
C HIS A 151 11.50 12.12 -7.52
N ARG A 152 12.74 12.07 -7.04
CA ARG A 152 13.14 11.08 -6.04
C ARG A 152 12.44 11.35 -4.69
N PRO A 153 11.77 10.34 -4.11
CA PRO A 153 11.21 10.48 -2.77
C PRO A 153 12.29 10.77 -1.72
N HIS A 154 11.95 11.54 -0.69
CA HIS A 154 12.86 11.92 0.38
C HIS A 154 13.18 10.80 1.38
N LEU A 155 12.44 9.68 1.33
CA LEU A 155 12.62 8.56 2.24
C LEU A 155 12.90 7.30 1.45
N SER A 156 13.83 6.49 1.95
CA SER A 156 14.03 5.17 1.36
C SER A 156 12.80 4.28 1.64
N PRO A 157 12.62 3.23 0.83
CA PRO A 157 11.51 2.29 0.96
C PRO A 157 11.31 1.69 2.34
N LYS A 158 12.34 1.05 2.86
CA LYS A 158 12.24 0.29 4.11
C LYS A 158 12.12 1.24 5.30
N GLU A 159 12.80 2.37 5.29
CA GLU A 159 12.73 3.39 6.34
C GLU A 159 11.31 3.95 6.49
N ALA A 160 10.66 4.30 5.38
CA ALA A 160 9.28 4.78 5.40
C ALA A 160 8.34 3.73 6.02
N LEU A 161 8.48 2.46 5.63
CA LEU A 161 7.61 1.41 6.15
C LEU A 161 7.84 1.17 7.65
N VAL A 162 9.09 1.05 8.08
CA VAL A 162 9.46 0.89 9.51
C VAL A 162 8.93 2.06 10.35
N ARG A 163 8.98 3.28 9.81
CA ARG A 163 8.56 4.50 10.49
C ARG A 163 7.04 4.64 10.60
N PHE A 164 6.31 4.42 9.51
CA PHE A 164 4.88 4.79 9.43
C PHE A 164 3.93 3.61 9.65
N TRP A 165 4.35 2.37 9.40
CA TRP A 165 3.49 1.21 9.55
C TRP A 165 2.88 1.05 10.96
N PRO A 166 3.62 1.21 12.06
CA PRO A 166 3.04 1.02 13.39
C PRO A 166 1.83 1.93 13.67
N ALA A 167 1.90 3.19 13.22
CA ALA A 167 0.83 4.16 13.39
C ALA A 167 -0.34 3.89 12.41
N ALA A 168 -0.04 3.57 11.16
CA ALA A 168 -1.07 3.18 10.18
C ALA A 168 -1.84 1.93 10.63
N ARG A 169 -1.12 0.91 11.14
CA ARG A 169 -1.69 -0.30 11.72
C ARG A 169 -2.54 0.01 12.94
N ALA A 170 -2.12 0.93 13.81
CA ALA A 170 -2.93 1.34 14.96
C ALA A 170 -4.27 1.93 14.53
N ILE A 171 -4.30 2.72 13.45
CA ILE A 171 -5.55 3.25 12.88
C ILE A 171 -6.43 2.13 12.30
N LEU A 172 -5.85 1.21 11.53
CA LEU A 172 -6.57 0.11 10.89
C LEU A 172 -7.14 -0.90 11.91
N ALA A 173 -6.40 -1.16 12.99
CA ALA A 173 -6.73 -2.18 13.98
C ALA A 173 -7.46 -1.62 15.21
N ARG A 174 -7.79 -0.32 15.23
CA ARG A 174 -8.45 0.31 16.38
C ARG A 174 -9.84 -0.28 16.62
N THR A 175 -10.22 -0.40 17.88
CA THR A 175 -11.52 -0.96 18.34
C THR A 175 -12.31 0.02 19.21
N ASP A 176 -11.81 1.24 19.38
CA ASP A 176 -12.38 2.33 20.17
C ASP A 176 -13.24 3.30 19.33
N GLY A 177 -13.72 2.84 18.17
CA GLY A 177 -14.61 3.60 17.31
C GLY A 177 -16.06 3.68 17.84
N PRO A 178 -16.98 4.30 17.07
CA PRO A 178 -18.40 4.42 17.43
C PRO A 178 -19.10 3.09 17.70
N GLU A 179 -18.57 1.99 17.15
CA GLU A 179 -18.96 0.62 17.48
C GLU A 179 -17.83 -0.07 18.26
N PRO A 180 -17.82 0.02 19.61
CA PRO A 180 -16.75 -0.53 20.42
C PRO A 180 -16.56 -2.03 20.19
N GLY A 181 -15.30 -2.45 20.04
CA GLY A 181 -14.94 -3.84 19.82
C GLY A 181 -14.93 -4.29 18.36
N LYS A 182 -15.39 -3.45 17.42
CA LYS A 182 -15.20 -3.69 15.98
C LYS A 182 -13.98 -2.94 15.45
N SER A 183 -13.17 -3.64 14.66
CA SER A 183 -12.07 -3.07 13.87
C SER A 183 -12.23 -3.47 12.41
N VAL A 184 -11.50 -2.79 11.53
CA VAL A 184 -11.50 -3.15 10.11
C VAL A 184 -10.89 -4.55 9.95
N PRO A 185 -11.60 -5.51 9.34
CA PRO A 185 -11.02 -6.81 8.98
C PRO A 185 -9.73 -6.66 8.16
N VAL A 186 -8.72 -7.46 8.50
CA VAL A 186 -7.38 -7.39 7.88
C VAL A 186 -7.44 -7.53 6.36
N GLU A 187 -8.40 -8.31 5.86
CA GLU A 187 -8.63 -8.50 4.42
C GLU A 187 -9.03 -7.22 3.66
N TYR A 188 -9.54 -6.20 4.34
CA TYR A 188 -9.94 -4.92 3.74
C TYR A 188 -8.86 -3.83 3.84
N TRP A 189 -7.82 -4.02 4.64
CA TRP A 189 -6.74 -3.04 4.80
C TRP A 189 -6.09 -2.61 3.47
N PRO A 190 -5.81 -3.51 2.50
CA PRO A 190 -5.22 -3.11 1.22
C PRO A 190 -6.15 -2.20 0.40
N ALA A 191 -7.45 -2.52 0.41
CA ALA A 191 -8.46 -1.76 -0.33
C ALA A 191 -8.68 -0.37 0.30
N ILE A 192 -8.69 -0.27 1.64
CA ILE A 192 -8.73 1.01 2.34
C ILE A 192 -7.53 1.90 1.96
N LEU A 193 -6.32 1.35 2.00
CA LEU A 193 -5.12 2.11 1.63
C LEU A 193 -5.08 2.41 0.12
N GLY A 194 -5.66 1.55 -0.72
CA GLY A 194 -5.90 1.82 -2.15
C GLY A 194 -6.83 3.02 -2.37
N LEU A 195 -7.91 3.14 -1.59
CA LEU A 195 -8.77 4.34 -1.61
C LEU A 195 -8.05 5.60 -1.14
N VAL A 196 -7.23 5.51 -0.09
CA VAL A 196 -6.40 6.64 0.36
C VAL A 196 -5.41 7.05 -0.75
N ALA A 197 -4.78 6.09 -1.42
CA ALA A 197 -3.91 6.37 -2.56
C ALA A 197 -4.66 7.06 -3.71
N ARG A 198 -5.87 6.60 -4.04
CA ARG A 198 -6.77 7.26 -5.00
C ARG A 198 -7.04 8.72 -4.63
N GLN A 199 -7.36 8.99 -3.37
CA GLN A 199 -7.60 10.37 -2.90
C GLN A 199 -6.36 11.24 -3.08
N TYR A 200 -5.16 10.71 -2.81
CA TYR A 200 -3.92 11.45 -3.03
C TYR A 200 -3.59 11.67 -4.49
N ILE A 201 -3.75 10.67 -5.37
CA ILE A 201 -3.54 10.83 -6.81
C ILE A 201 -4.41 11.96 -7.36
N LEU A 202 -5.70 11.99 -6.99
CA LEU A 202 -6.62 13.04 -7.40
C LEU A 202 -6.23 14.41 -6.84
N MET A 203 -5.81 14.47 -5.57
CA MET A 203 -5.36 15.70 -4.91
C MET A 203 -4.06 16.25 -5.53
N ALA A 204 -3.18 15.36 -5.99
CA ALA A 204 -1.86 15.67 -6.52
C ALA A 204 -1.81 16.02 -8.01
N ARG A 205 -2.91 15.84 -8.75
CA ARG A 205 -2.92 15.85 -10.23
C ARG A 205 -2.39 17.12 -10.89
N GLU A 206 -2.47 18.27 -10.20
CA GLU A 206 -1.95 19.55 -10.70
C GLU A 206 -0.45 19.73 -10.41
N ALA A 207 0.11 18.91 -9.51
CA ALA A 207 1.50 19.00 -9.05
C ALA A 207 2.37 17.84 -9.56
N LEU A 208 1.80 16.68 -9.87
CA LEU A 208 2.51 15.48 -10.32
C LEU A 208 1.73 14.78 -11.43
N ASP A 209 2.42 14.37 -12.50
CA ASP A 209 1.82 13.61 -13.60
C ASP A 209 1.08 12.37 -13.05
N PRO A 210 -0.18 12.11 -13.45
CA PRO A 210 -0.94 10.99 -12.89
C PRO A 210 -0.34 9.61 -13.16
N ALA A 211 0.36 9.41 -14.30
CA ALA A 211 1.04 8.14 -14.57
C ALA A 211 2.25 7.95 -13.65
N MET A 212 2.97 9.03 -13.35
CA MET A 212 4.06 9.01 -12.37
C MET A 212 3.53 8.74 -10.96
N SER A 213 2.44 9.40 -10.55
CA SER A 213 1.80 9.18 -9.25
C SER A 213 1.41 7.70 -9.07
N LEU A 214 0.76 7.13 -10.08
CA LEU A 214 0.37 5.71 -10.08
C LEU A 214 1.59 4.78 -10.05
N SER A 215 2.64 5.09 -10.81
CA SER A 215 3.88 4.28 -10.82
C SER A 215 4.56 4.29 -9.45
N LEU A 216 4.66 5.45 -8.80
CA LEU A 216 5.24 5.58 -7.46
C LEU A 216 4.46 4.77 -6.42
N VAL A 217 3.12 4.82 -6.46
CA VAL A 217 2.25 4.02 -5.59
C VAL A 217 2.48 2.53 -5.84
N MET A 218 2.43 2.10 -7.09
CA MET A 218 2.42 0.67 -7.44
C MET A 218 3.78 0.01 -7.29
N GLU A 219 4.88 0.63 -7.72
CA GLU A 219 6.23 0.08 -7.50
C GLU A 219 6.53 -0.04 -6.00
N SER A 220 6.10 0.94 -5.22
CA SER A 220 6.20 0.93 -3.77
C SER A 220 5.36 -0.18 -3.14
N ALA A 221 4.12 -0.37 -3.59
CA ALA A 221 3.22 -1.41 -3.08
C ALA A 221 3.74 -2.81 -3.43
N ILE A 222 4.15 -3.03 -4.67
CA ILE A 222 4.68 -4.31 -5.13
C ILE A 222 5.91 -4.69 -4.31
N THR A 223 6.87 -3.79 -4.16
CA THR A 223 8.13 -4.10 -3.45
C THR A 223 7.90 -4.33 -1.97
N MET A 224 7.12 -3.48 -1.30
CA MET A 224 6.87 -3.61 0.15
C MET A 224 5.88 -4.72 0.50
N SER A 225 5.13 -5.25 -0.46
CA SER A 225 4.33 -6.47 -0.24
C SER A 225 5.19 -7.73 -0.06
N LYS A 226 6.48 -7.66 -0.40
CA LYS A 226 7.38 -8.83 -0.40
C LYS A 226 8.36 -8.87 0.76
N VAL A 227 8.50 -7.79 1.52
CA VAL A 227 9.50 -7.72 2.60
C VAL A 227 9.19 -8.71 3.71
N ASP A 228 10.19 -9.09 4.48
CA ASP A 228 10.00 -9.92 5.67
C ASP A 228 9.14 -9.20 6.72
N PRO A 229 7.94 -9.72 7.10
CA PRO A 229 7.09 -9.07 8.08
C PRO A 229 7.75 -8.99 9.46
N ASP A 230 8.66 -9.93 9.80
CA ASP A 230 9.39 -9.91 11.07
C ASP A 230 10.40 -8.74 11.14
N SER A 231 10.73 -8.14 9.99
CA SER A 231 11.61 -6.96 9.92
C SER A 231 10.88 -5.63 10.12
N ILE A 232 9.55 -5.64 10.24
CA ILE A 232 8.71 -4.45 10.33
C ILE A 232 8.07 -4.35 11.74
N PRO A 233 8.27 -3.26 12.49
CA PRO A 233 7.68 -3.11 13.82
C PRO A 233 6.15 -3.08 13.77
N THR A 234 5.49 -3.70 14.75
CA THR A 234 4.03 -3.76 14.82
C THR A 234 3.40 -2.84 15.88
N THR A 235 4.21 -2.27 16.77
CA THR A 235 3.78 -1.43 17.90
C THR A 235 4.28 0.00 17.75
N ALA A 236 3.39 0.98 17.87
CA ALA A 236 3.74 2.39 17.84
C ALA A 236 4.29 2.84 19.21
N SER A 237 5.36 3.64 19.20
CA SER A 237 5.92 4.29 20.40
C SER A 237 5.49 5.76 20.53
N ALA A 238 5.23 6.43 19.41
CA ALA A 238 4.67 7.80 19.29
C ALA A 238 4.19 8.04 17.84
N ALA A 239 3.52 9.17 17.56
CA ALA A 239 3.17 9.57 16.20
C ALA A 239 4.45 9.83 15.35
N PRO A 240 4.57 9.25 14.14
CA PRO A 240 5.76 9.41 13.30
C PRO A 240 5.76 10.74 12.53
N GLU A 241 6.87 11.49 12.51
CA GLU A 241 6.76 12.93 12.24
C GLU A 241 7.65 13.61 11.17
N MET A 242 8.28 13.00 10.15
CA MET A 242 9.40 13.64 9.38
C MET A 242 10.51 14.31 10.25
N ALA A 243 11.75 14.37 9.77
CA ALA A 243 12.75 15.21 10.44
C ALA A 243 12.54 16.65 9.95
N ARG A 244 12.50 17.64 10.87
CA ARG A 244 12.39 19.06 10.52
C ARG A 244 13.62 19.55 9.75
#